data_AF-A0A7J2U2W5-F1
#
_entry.id   AF-A0A7J2U2W5-F1
#
_cell.length_a   1.000
_cell.length_b   1.000
_cell.length_c   1.000
_cell.angle_alpha   90.00
_cell.angle_beta   90.00
_cell.angle_gamma   90.00
#
_symmetry.space_group_name_H-M   'P 1'
#
loop_
_entity.id
_entity.type
_entity.pdbx_description
1 polymer ?
#
loop_
_entity_poly.entity_id
_entity_poly.type
_entity_poly.pdbx_seq_one_letter_code
_entity_poly.pdbx_strand_id
1 'polypeptide(L)' 'MKWYHWAGVIIFVVLGITTLIPAPASKPSFLGYYAHCSFTPISTVICWAIAGVIYWLGRRRDR' A
#
# COMPACT_ATOMS: atom_id res chain seq x y z
N MET A 1 -17.15 -4.89 11.11
CA MET A 1 -15.99 -5.17 10.25
C MET A 1 -15.32 -6.39 10.79
N LYS A 2 -15.38 -7.52 10.07
CA LYS A 2 -14.70 -8.72 10.56
C LYS A 2 -13.18 -8.49 10.61
N TRP A 3 -12.53 -9.12 11.59
CA TRP A 3 -11.09 -9.01 11.85
C TRP A 3 -10.21 -9.13 10.60
N TYR A 4 -10.55 -10.05 9.68
CA TYR A 4 -9.77 -10.27 8.47
C TYR A 4 -9.77 -9.10 7.48
N HIS A 5 -10.83 -8.28 7.45
CA HIS A 5 -10.84 -7.06 6.63
C HIS A 5 -9.91 -6.00 7.20
N TRP A 6 -9.90 -5.83 8.52
CA TRP A 6 -8.97 -4.93 9.20
C TRP A 6 -7.52 -5.36 9.01
N ALA A 7 -7.22 -6.65 9.15
CA ALA A 7 -5.90 -7.19 8.87
C ALA A 7 -5.45 -6.88 7.44
N GLY A 8 -6.31 -7.10 6.44
CA GLY A 8 -6.01 -6.77 5.04
C GLY A 8 -5.71 -5.28 4.82
N VAL A 9 -6.53 -4.38 5.38
CA VAL A 9 -6.30 -2.93 5.30
C VAL A 9 -4.94 -2.56 5.89
N ILE A 10 -4.63 -3.05 7.10
CA ILE A 10 -3.36 -2.75 7.78
C ILE A 10 -2.17 -3.23 6.94
N ILE A 11 -2.23 -4.47 6.43
CA ILE A 11 -1.16 -5.05 5.60
C ILE A 11 -0.88 -4.18 4.38
N PHE A 12 -1.91 -3.80 3.62
CA PHE A 12 -1.74 -2.99 2.41
C PHE A 12 -1.32 -1.54 2.70
N VAL A 13 -1.75 -0.97 3.82
CA VAL A 13 -1.28 0.35 4.26
C VAL A 13 0.22 0.31 4.59
N VAL A 14 0.65 -0.68 5.39
CA VAL A 14 2.06 -0.86 5.75
C VAL A 14 2.92 -1.11 4.52
N LEU A 15 2.47 -1.98 3.60
CA LEU A 15 3.14 -2.21 2.32
C LEU A 15 3.27 -0.93 1.48
N GLY A 16 2.23 -0.10 1.41
CA GLY A 16 2.33 1.17 0.68
C GLY A 16 3.30 2.18 1.34
N ILE A 17 3.49 2.11 2.65
CA ILE A 17 4.50 2.92 3.34
C ILE A 17 5.90 2.38 3.06
N THR A 18 6.10 1.06 3.10
CA THR A 18 7.43 0.46 2.89
C THR A 18 7.98 0.72 1.49
N THR A 19 7.12 0.86 0.47
CA THR A 19 7.58 1.23 -0.89
C THR A 19 8.16 2.64 -0.97
N LEU A 20 7.85 3.53 -0.03
CA LEU A 20 8.43 4.89 0.05
C LEU A 20 9.77 4.93 0.80
N ILE A 21 10.12 3.87 1.55
CA ILE A 21 11.32 3.88 2.38
C ILE A 21 12.56 3.84 1.47
N PRO A 22 13.55 4.72 1.68
CA PRO A 22 14.81 4.67 0.97
C PRO A 22 15.53 3.33 1.20
N ALA A 23 15.98 2.71 0.13
CA ALA A 23 16.72 1.46 0.20
C ALA A 23 17.71 1.36 -0.97
N PRO A 24 18.80 0.58 -0.82
CA PRO A 24 19.70 0.30 -1.95
C PRO A 24 18.92 -0.38 -3.07
N ALA A 25 18.85 0.24 -4.23
CA ALA A 25 18.18 -0.30 -5.41
C ALA A 25 19.06 -0.11 -6.64
N SER A 26 18.84 -0.93 -7.67
CA SER A 26 19.62 -0.86 -8.91
C SER A 26 19.34 0.41 -9.73
N LYS A 27 18.18 1.05 -9.53
CA LYS A 27 17.72 2.26 -10.24
C LYS A 27 16.91 3.17 -9.31
N PRO A 28 16.95 4.50 -9.53
CA PRO A 28 16.09 5.43 -8.81
C PRO A 28 14.61 5.14 -9.10
N SER A 29 13.76 5.45 -8.13
CA SER A 29 12.31 5.43 -8.28
C SER A 29 11.79 6.60 -9.13
N PHE A 30 10.51 6.62 -9.48
CA PHE A 30 9.91 7.74 -10.22
C PHE A 30 9.89 9.06 -9.41
N LEU A 31 10.12 9.02 -8.09
CA LEU A 31 10.32 10.22 -7.28
C LEU A 31 11.76 10.78 -7.36
N GLY A 32 12.67 10.09 -8.05
CA GLY A 32 14.05 10.55 -8.24
C GLY A 32 15.03 10.13 -7.14
N TYR A 33 14.62 9.29 -6.18
CA TYR A 33 15.51 8.70 -5.16
C TYR A 33 15.44 7.18 -5.16
N TYR A 34 16.44 6.53 -4.58
CA TYR A 34 16.48 5.08 -4.42
C TYR A 34 15.54 4.64 -3.29
N ALA A 35 14.44 3.99 -3.67
CA ALA A 35 13.43 3.47 -2.76
C ALA A 35 13.41 1.95 -2.79
N HIS A 36 12.78 1.34 -1.79
CA HIS A 36 12.56 -0.11 -1.73
C HIS A 36 11.80 -0.64 -2.96
N CYS A 37 11.01 0.21 -3.61
CA CYS A 37 10.39 -0.10 -4.89
C CYS A 37 10.72 1.00 -5.91
N SER A 38 11.35 0.64 -7.03
CA SER A 38 11.63 1.60 -8.11
C SER A 38 10.37 2.09 -8.84
N PHE A 39 9.22 1.43 -8.63
CA PHE A 39 7.93 1.86 -9.20
C PHE A 39 7.16 2.85 -8.30
N THR A 40 7.70 3.22 -7.14
CA THR A 40 7.11 4.27 -6.28
C THR A 40 7.08 5.59 -7.04
N PRO A 41 5.96 6.36 -7.03
CA PRO A 41 4.80 6.22 -6.15
C PRO A 41 3.65 5.35 -6.67
N ILE A 42 3.72 4.81 -7.89
CA ILE A 42 2.61 4.07 -8.51
C ILE A 42 2.22 2.86 -7.66
N SER A 43 3.21 2.10 -7.19
CA SER A 43 3.00 0.93 -6.32
C SER A 43 2.34 1.31 -4.98
N THR A 44 2.70 2.46 -4.38
CA THR A 44 2.06 2.98 -3.16
C THR A 44 0.58 3.26 -3.38
N VAL A 45 0.24 3.97 -4.47
CA VAL A 45 -1.14 4.32 -4.81
C VAL A 45 -1.98 3.06 -5.00
N ILE A 46 -1.45 2.03 -5.69
CA ILE A 46 -2.13 0.75 -5.87
C ILE A 46 -2.39 0.06 -4.52
N CYS A 47 -1.38 0.00 -3.64
CA CYS A 47 -1.54 -0.62 -2.32
C CYS A 47 -2.66 0.07 -1.51
N TRP A 48 -2.67 1.39 -1.48
CA TRP A 48 -3.68 2.15 -0.73
C TRP A 48 -5.06 2.11 -1.39
N ALA A 49 -5.14 2.03 -2.71
CA ALA A 49 -6.40 1.81 -3.41
C ALA A 49 -7.00 0.44 -3.04
N ILE A 50 -6.19 -0.62 -3.00
CA ILE A 50 -6.64 -1.95 -2.56
C ILE A 50 -7.09 -1.90 -1.09
N ALA A 51 -6.33 -1.24 -0.22
CA ALA A 51 -6.73 -1.04 1.18
C ALA A 51 -8.09 -0.33 1.29
N GLY A 52 -8.31 0.72 0.50
CA GLY A 52 -9.58 1.44 0.44
C GLY A 52 -10.74 0.56 -0.04
N VAL A 53 -10.51 -0.27 -1.06
CA VAL A 53 -11.51 -1.24 -1.55
C VAL A 53 -11.86 -2.27 -0.49
N ILE A 54 -10.87 -2.85 0.21
CA ILE A 54 -11.10 -3.81 1.30
C ILE A 54 -11.91 -3.15 2.43
N TYR A 55 -11.54 -1.93 2.82
CA TYR A 55 -12.25 -1.18 3.85
C TYR A 55 -13.71 -0.93 3.45
N TRP A 56 -13.95 -0.51 2.21
CA TRP A 56 -15.28 -0.21 1.70
C TRP A 56 -16.17 -1.46 1.59
N LEU A 57 -15.64 -2.56 1.06
CA LEU A 57 -16.34 -3.84 0.97
C LEU A 57 -16.73 -4.37 2.35
N GLY A 58 -15.80 -4.30 3.30
CA GLY A 58 -16.10 -4.72 4.66
C GLY A 58 -17.17 -3.83 5.30
N ARG A 59 -17.07 -2.51 5.16
CA ARG A 59 -18.02 -1.55 5.75
C ARG A 59 -19.42 -1.69 5.15
N ARG A 60 -19.53 -2.05 3.86
CA ARG A 60 -20.82 -2.37 3.21
C ARG A 60 -21.46 -3.63 3.78
N ARG A 61 -20.66 -4.60 4.21
CA ARG A 61 -21.14 -5.90 4.72
C ARG A 61 -21.60 -5.85 6.18
N ASP A 62 -21.22 -4.82 6.92
CA ASP A 62 -21.67 -4.60 8.30
C ASP A 62 -22.86 -3.62 8.44
N ARG A 63 -23.29 -3.01 7.32
CA ARG A 63 -24.57 -2.28 7.26
C ARG A 63 -25.70 -3.25 6.93
#